data_AF-A0A949G874-F1
#
_entry.id   AF-A0A949G874-F1
#
_cell.length_a   1.000
_cell.length_b   1.000
_cell.length_c   1.000
_cell.angle_alpha   90.00
_cell.angle_beta   90.00
_cell.angle_gamma   90.00
#
_symmetry.space_group_name_H-M   'P 1'
#
loop_
_entity.id
_entity.type
_entity.pdbx_description
1 polymer ?
#
loop_
_entity_poly.entity_id
_entity_poly.type
_entity_poly.pdbx_seq_one_letter_code
_entity_poly.pdbx_strand_id
1 'polypeptide(L)'
;VFRSLVDDDIPLNAGCLKPLKVIIPEGSMLNPLPPASVVAGNVETSSCITNALYGALGVMASSQPTMNNLTFGNAQYQYYETISGGSGAGDGFDGTSVVQTHMTNSRLTDPEVLEFRFPVRLQSYAIREGSGGAGRWQGGNGGIRRIEFLEPMTASILSNARVHPAFGMAGGSAGAVGFNRVVRQDGMQQDVPHIAQVDMQAGDVFEIHTPGGGGFGKS
;
A
#
# COMPACT_ATOMS: atom_id res chain seq x y z
N VAL A 1 -10.69 -4.51 11.80
CA VAL A 1 -11.35 -5.80 11.51
C VAL A 1 -12.52 -6.06 12.44
N PHE A 2 -12.34 -6.41 13.72
CA PHE A 2 -13.48 -6.78 14.56
C PHE A 2 -14.62 -5.75 14.55
N ARG A 3 -14.32 -4.47 14.77
CA ARG A 3 -15.33 -3.39 14.76
C ARG A 3 -16.10 -3.29 13.44
N SER A 4 -15.46 -3.48 12.29
CA SER A 4 -16.11 -3.41 10.98
C SER A 4 -16.98 -4.62 10.65
N LEU A 5 -16.91 -5.68 11.47
CA LEU A 5 -17.79 -6.84 11.37
C LEU A 5 -19.00 -6.74 12.30
N VAL A 6 -18.97 -5.80 13.25
CA VAL A 6 -20.06 -5.58 14.19
C VAL A 6 -21.03 -4.57 13.59
N ASP A 7 -22.20 -5.04 13.20
CA ASP A 7 -23.31 -4.21 12.71
C ASP A 7 -24.13 -3.65 13.88
N ASP A 8 -23.44 -2.92 14.76
CA ASP A 8 -24.02 -2.23 15.91
C ASP A 8 -23.25 -0.93 16.16
N ASP A 9 -23.91 0.08 16.73
CA ASP A 9 -23.34 1.40 16.98
C ASP A 9 -22.58 1.43 18.32
N ILE A 10 -21.49 0.66 18.38
CA ILE A 10 -20.65 0.56 19.57
C ILE A 10 -19.55 1.65 19.53
N PRO A 11 -19.41 2.46 20.60
CA PRO A 11 -18.35 3.45 20.71
C PRO A 11 -16.96 2.82 20.64
N LEU A 12 -16.03 3.43 19.90
CA LEU A 12 -14.66 2.96 19.78
C LEU A 12 -13.91 3.17 21.11
N ASN A 13 -13.87 2.14 21.95
CA ASN A 13 -13.11 2.14 23.20
C ASN A 13 -12.56 0.75 23.52
N ALA A 14 -11.70 0.66 24.55
CA ALA A 14 -11.08 -0.60 24.97
C ALA A 14 -12.10 -1.69 25.39
N GLY A 15 -13.33 -1.31 25.74
CA GLY A 15 -14.43 -2.23 26.03
C GLY A 15 -14.79 -3.14 24.85
N CYS A 16 -14.66 -2.66 23.60
CA CYS A 16 -14.90 -3.44 22.39
C CYS A 16 -13.95 -4.64 22.24
N LEU A 17 -12.76 -4.55 22.86
CA LEU A 17 -11.74 -5.59 22.77
C LEU A 17 -11.76 -6.56 23.96
N LYS A 18 -12.49 -6.25 25.05
CA LYS A 18 -12.65 -7.14 26.21
C LYS A 18 -13.10 -8.58 25.86
N PRO A 19 -14.02 -8.82 24.90
CA PRO A 19 -14.41 -10.19 24.57
C PRO A 19 -13.39 -10.95 23.71
N LEU A 20 -12.33 -10.29 23.22
CA LEU A 20 -11.36 -10.88 22.33
C LEU A 20 -10.16 -11.43 23.11
N LYS A 21 -9.84 -12.70 22.90
CA LYS A 21 -8.57 -13.28 23.33
C LYS A 21 -7.56 -13.18 22.19
N VAL A 22 -6.59 -12.28 22.31
CA VAL A 22 -5.51 -12.12 21.34
C VAL A 22 -4.29 -12.93 21.81
N ILE A 23 -3.88 -13.92 21.02
CA ILE A 23 -2.74 -14.79 21.32
C ILE A 23 -1.64 -14.47 20.32
N ILE A 24 -0.54 -13.86 20.78
CA ILE A 24 0.62 -13.53 19.96
C ILE A 24 1.84 -14.25 20.54
N PRO A 25 2.40 -15.27 19.87
CA PRO A 25 3.57 -15.99 20.36
C PRO A 25 4.77 -15.05 20.56
N GLU A 26 5.47 -15.20 21.68
CA GLU A 26 6.72 -14.47 21.96
C GLU A 26 7.81 -14.84 20.94
N GLY A 27 8.61 -13.85 20.53
CA GLY A 27 9.65 -14.02 19.52
C GLY A 27 9.12 -14.14 18.08
N SER A 28 7.80 -14.08 17.88
CA SER A 28 7.22 -14.06 16.54
C SER A 28 7.40 -12.69 15.87
N MET A 29 7.15 -12.61 14.56
CA MET A 29 7.16 -11.35 13.80
C MET A 29 6.23 -10.27 14.40
N LEU A 30 5.17 -10.68 15.12
CA LEU A 30 4.20 -9.78 15.73
C LEU A 30 4.50 -9.46 17.21
N ASN A 31 5.43 -10.18 17.84
CA ASN A 31 5.93 -9.92 19.19
C ASN A 31 7.45 -10.17 19.24
N PRO A 32 8.23 -9.36 18.52
CA PRO A 32 9.67 -9.55 18.44
C PRO A 32 10.36 -9.16 19.75
N LEU A 33 11.47 -9.84 20.07
CA LEU A 33 12.27 -9.55 21.25
C LEU A 33 13.43 -8.58 20.91
N PRO A 34 13.86 -7.71 21.84
CA PRO A 34 15.06 -6.91 21.65
C PRO A 34 16.28 -7.78 21.31
N PRO A 35 17.15 -7.37 20.37
CA PRO A 35 17.21 -6.08 19.66
C PRO A 35 16.57 -6.09 18.26
N ALA A 36 15.57 -6.95 17.99
CA ALA A 36 14.97 -7.06 16.67
C ALA A 36 14.36 -5.72 16.16
N SER A 37 14.54 -5.44 14.87
CA SER A 37 14.00 -4.23 14.24
C SER A 37 12.48 -4.31 14.09
N VAL A 38 11.79 -3.23 14.45
CA VAL A 38 10.32 -3.11 14.41
C VAL A 38 9.84 -2.05 13.41
N VAL A 39 10.75 -1.50 12.61
CA VAL A 39 10.39 -0.52 11.57
C VAL A 39 9.44 -1.16 10.56
N ALA A 40 8.55 -0.36 10.00
CA ALA A 40 7.54 -0.77 9.02
C ALA A 40 6.42 -1.71 9.54
N GLY A 41 6.33 -1.96 10.85
CA GLY A 41 5.24 -2.76 11.43
C GLY A 41 3.84 -2.20 11.13
N ASN A 42 3.67 -0.88 11.19
CA ASN A 42 2.40 -0.25 10.81
C ASN A 42 2.17 -0.29 9.29
N VAL A 43 3.19 0.11 8.51
CA VAL A 43 3.02 0.39 7.08
C VAL A 43 2.98 -0.85 6.18
N GLU A 44 3.57 -1.94 6.63
CA GLU A 44 3.65 -3.18 5.84
C GLU A 44 2.92 -4.32 6.57
N THR A 45 3.38 -4.65 7.79
CA THR A 45 2.89 -5.83 8.52
C THR A 45 1.41 -5.72 8.90
N SER A 46 0.93 -4.55 9.34
CA SER A 46 -0.44 -4.40 9.83
C SER A 46 -1.49 -4.54 8.70
N SER A 47 -1.17 -4.13 7.48
CA SER A 47 -2.00 -4.36 6.29
C SER A 47 -2.12 -5.85 5.99
N CYS A 48 -1.01 -6.59 6.05
CA CYS A 48 -1.01 -8.05 5.89
C CYS A 48 -1.85 -8.76 6.96
N ILE A 49 -1.74 -8.39 8.23
CA ILE A 49 -2.56 -8.96 9.32
C ILE A 49 -4.04 -8.70 9.05
N THR A 50 -4.39 -7.47 8.68
CA THR A 50 -5.78 -7.09 8.43
C THR A 50 -6.37 -7.91 7.28
N ASN A 51 -5.63 -8.03 6.17
CA ASN A 51 -6.01 -8.88 5.05
C ASN A 51 -6.16 -10.35 5.47
N ALA A 52 -5.21 -10.90 6.22
CA ALA A 52 -5.27 -12.29 6.69
C ALA A 52 -6.51 -12.56 7.54
N LEU A 53 -6.91 -11.62 8.41
CA LEU A 53 -8.10 -11.76 9.24
C LEU A 53 -9.40 -11.72 8.41
N TYR A 54 -9.54 -10.77 7.47
CA TYR A 54 -10.70 -10.75 6.57
C TYR A 54 -10.74 -11.99 5.67
N GLY A 55 -9.58 -12.42 5.20
CA GLY A 55 -9.37 -13.66 4.46
C GLY A 55 -9.88 -14.88 5.21
N ALA A 56 -9.42 -15.05 6.46
CA ALA A 56 -9.79 -16.18 7.31
C ALA A 56 -11.29 -16.19 7.67
N LEU A 57 -11.92 -15.02 7.76
CA LEU A 57 -13.34 -14.89 8.04
C LEU A 57 -14.22 -14.97 6.79
N GLY A 58 -13.63 -15.01 5.59
CA GLY A 58 -14.39 -15.09 4.32
C GLY A 58 -15.18 -13.82 3.99
N VAL A 59 -14.78 -12.67 4.53
CA VAL A 59 -15.56 -11.41 4.45
C VAL A 59 -15.31 -10.67 3.14
N MET A 60 -14.05 -10.53 2.75
CA MET A 60 -13.64 -9.83 1.54
C MET A 60 -12.28 -10.32 1.04
N ALA A 61 -12.03 -10.16 -0.25
CA ALA A 61 -10.71 -10.34 -0.84
C ALA A 61 -9.70 -9.33 -0.26
N SER A 62 -8.42 -9.60 -0.47
CA SER A 62 -7.33 -8.78 0.06
C SER A 62 -7.27 -7.42 -0.63
N SER A 63 -7.10 -6.33 0.13
CA SER A 63 -6.65 -5.05 -0.43
C SER A 63 -5.13 -5.04 -0.60
N GLN A 64 -4.56 -4.00 -1.20
CA GLN A 64 -3.10 -3.85 -1.28
C GLN A 64 -2.42 -4.10 0.09
N PRO A 65 -1.49 -5.08 0.21
CA PRO A 65 -0.89 -5.43 1.50
C PRO A 65 0.33 -4.53 1.82
N THR A 66 0.26 -3.26 1.44
CA THR A 66 1.32 -2.26 1.63
C THR A 66 0.72 -0.86 1.62
N MET A 67 1.39 0.09 2.29
CA MET A 67 1.09 1.51 2.16
C MET A 67 1.95 2.21 1.08
N ASN A 68 2.84 1.47 0.39
CA ASN A 68 3.83 2.00 -0.56
C ASN A 68 4.53 3.25 0.01
N ASN A 69 5.21 3.06 1.12
CA ASN A 69 5.77 4.13 1.91
C ASN A 69 7.02 4.71 1.24
N LEU A 70 6.85 5.87 0.60
CA LEU A 70 7.89 6.62 -0.08
C LEU A 70 8.39 7.72 0.84
N THR A 71 9.70 7.78 1.01
CA THR A 71 10.38 8.93 1.62
C THR A 71 11.43 9.45 0.68
N PHE A 72 11.64 10.75 0.64
CA PHE A 72 12.80 11.31 -0.01
C PHE A 72 13.27 12.57 0.70
N GLY A 73 14.52 12.94 0.47
CA GLY A 73 15.08 14.14 1.08
C GLY A 73 16.55 14.34 0.81
N ASN A 74 17.08 15.41 1.41
CA ASN A 74 18.48 15.76 1.45
C ASN A 74 18.76 16.52 2.76
N ALA A 75 19.86 17.28 2.84
CA ALA A 75 20.19 18.04 4.05
C ALA A 75 19.16 19.12 4.43
N GLN A 76 18.30 19.56 3.49
CA GLN A 76 17.33 20.62 3.69
C GLN A 76 15.89 20.11 3.72
N TYR A 77 15.58 19.07 2.95
CA TYR A 77 14.22 18.57 2.75
C TYR A 77 14.03 17.17 3.30
N GLN A 78 12.85 16.90 3.85
CA GLN A 78 12.40 15.57 4.24
C GLN A 78 10.91 15.43 3.90
N TYR A 79 10.59 14.46 3.05
CA TYR A 79 9.23 14.13 2.66
C TYR A 79 8.91 12.67 3.00
N TYR A 80 7.65 12.43 3.33
CA TYR A 80 7.10 11.12 3.66
C TYR A 80 5.68 11.01 3.10
N GLU A 81 5.41 9.93 2.38
CA GLU A 81 4.11 9.67 1.78
C GLU A 81 3.73 8.19 1.83
N THR A 82 2.44 7.94 2.06
CA THR A 82 1.81 6.64 1.83
C THR A 82 0.98 6.71 0.55
N ILE A 83 1.22 5.81 -0.39
CA ILE A 83 0.61 5.85 -1.73
C ILE A 83 -0.48 4.78 -1.83
N SER A 84 -1.65 5.23 -2.29
CA SER A 84 -2.84 4.41 -2.43
C SER A 84 -2.75 3.40 -3.58
N GLY A 85 -3.56 2.35 -3.50
CA GLY A 85 -3.64 1.26 -4.46
C GLY A 85 -5.03 0.64 -4.45
N GLY A 86 -5.14 -0.61 -4.90
CA GLY A 86 -6.46 -1.26 -5.04
C GLY A 86 -7.00 -1.82 -3.74
N SER A 87 -8.28 -1.58 -3.46
CA SER A 87 -9.00 -2.30 -2.39
C SER A 87 -9.52 -3.66 -2.85
N GLY A 88 -9.66 -4.60 -1.92
CA GLY A 88 -10.28 -5.90 -2.20
C GLY A 88 -11.79 -5.78 -2.44
N ALA A 89 -12.31 -6.66 -3.29
CA ALA A 89 -13.75 -6.82 -3.52
C ALA A 89 -14.40 -7.72 -2.46
N GLY A 90 -15.72 -7.67 -2.33
CA GLY A 90 -16.50 -8.54 -1.45
C GLY A 90 -17.83 -8.95 -2.05
N ASP A 91 -18.62 -9.73 -1.32
CA ASP A 91 -19.92 -10.15 -1.81
C ASP A 91 -20.89 -8.97 -1.87
N GLY A 92 -21.19 -8.50 -3.08
CA GLY A 92 -22.08 -7.36 -3.31
C GLY A 92 -21.37 -6.08 -3.74
N PHE A 93 -20.03 -6.05 -3.79
CA PHE A 93 -19.30 -4.83 -4.11
C PHE A 93 -17.93 -5.06 -4.78
N ASP A 94 -17.64 -4.24 -5.78
CA ASP A 94 -16.30 -4.11 -6.35
C ASP A 94 -15.35 -3.38 -5.40
N GLY A 95 -14.05 -3.64 -5.55
CA GLY A 95 -13.00 -2.86 -4.92
C GLY A 95 -12.88 -1.46 -5.55
N THR A 96 -12.46 -0.50 -4.75
CA THR A 96 -12.20 0.88 -5.17
C THR A 96 -10.74 1.02 -5.61
N SER A 97 -10.55 1.66 -6.77
CA SER A 97 -9.22 1.94 -7.33
C SER A 97 -8.53 3.11 -6.62
N VAL A 98 -7.22 3.01 -6.42
CA VAL A 98 -6.36 4.08 -5.89
C VAL A 98 -6.93 4.72 -4.61
N VAL A 99 -7.24 3.89 -3.61
CA VAL A 99 -7.74 4.34 -2.31
C VAL A 99 -6.85 3.87 -1.17
N GLN A 100 -6.81 4.64 -0.09
CA GLN A 100 -6.20 4.20 1.17
C GLN A 100 -7.07 3.11 1.80
N THR A 101 -6.45 2.04 2.28
CA THR A 101 -7.16 0.87 2.80
C THR A 101 -6.60 0.45 4.15
N HIS A 102 -7.48 -0.06 5.00
CA HIS A 102 -7.14 -0.70 6.27
C HIS A 102 -6.42 0.23 7.27
N MET A 103 -5.10 0.27 7.18
CA MET A 103 -4.22 0.89 8.17
C MET A 103 -3.84 2.34 7.79
N THR A 104 -4.42 2.87 6.70
CA THR A 104 -4.25 4.26 6.25
C THR A 104 -5.57 5.03 6.21
N ASN A 105 -5.51 6.30 6.60
CA ASN A 105 -6.59 7.30 6.48
C ASN A 105 -6.01 8.68 6.13
N SER A 106 -4.93 8.68 5.34
CA SER A 106 -4.29 9.91 4.87
C SER A 106 -4.99 10.40 3.61
N ARG A 107 -5.26 11.71 3.53
CA ARG A 107 -5.54 12.35 2.25
C ARG A 107 -4.22 12.49 1.49
N LEU A 108 -4.28 12.35 0.18
CA LEU A 108 -3.16 12.70 -0.69
C LEU A 108 -2.82 14.18 -0.51
N THR A 109 -1.55 14.54 -0.50
CA THR A 109 -1.13 15.95 -0.55
C THR A 109 -1.41 16.49 -1.94
N ASP A 110 -2.01 17.68 -2.01
CA ASP A 110 -2.28 18.34 -3.29
C ASP A 110 -0.98 18.52 -4.10
N PRO A 111 -0.98 18.23 -5.42
CA PRO A 111 0.22 18.35 -6.24
C PRO A 111 0.88 19.73 -6.13
N GLU A 112 0.09 20.81 -6.14
CA GLU A 112 0.59 22.18 -6.01
C GLU A 112 1.33 22.42 -4.68
N VAL A 113 0.85 21.82 -3.59
CA VAL A 113 1.50 21.93 -2.27
C VAL A 113 2.79 21.12 -2.22
N LEU A 114 2.80 19.94 -2.84
CA LEU A 114 4.01 19.12 -2.96
C LEU A 114 5.10 19.86 -3.73
N GLU A 115 4.77 20.34 -4.93
CA GLU A 115 5.72 21.03 -5.83
C GLU A 115 6.17 22.39 -5.31
N PHE A 116 5.33 23.07 -4.52
CA PHE A 116 5.71 24.32 -3.88
C PHE A 116 6.70 24.11 -2.72
N ARG A 117 6.54 23.02 -1.95
CA ARG A 117 7.33 22.78 -0.73
C ARG A 117 8.62 22.01 -0.96
N PHE A 118 8.69 21.24 -2.04
CA PHE A 118 9.80 20.34 -2.32
C PHE A 118 10.24 20.51 -3.78
N PRO A 119 11.54 20.45 -4.09
CA PRO A 119 12.06 20.55 -5.45
C PRO A 119 11.82 19.23 -6.23
N VAL A 120 10.55 18.92 -6.43
CA VAL A 120 10.05 17.78 -7.21
C VAL A 120 8.88 18.25 -8.07
N ARG A 121 8.58 17.50 -9.13
CA ARG A 121 7.38 17.69 -9.95
C ARG A 121 6.60 16.38 -10.02
N LEU A 122 5.29 16.44 -9.76
CA LEU A 122 4.41 15.29 -9.95
C LEU A 122 4.03 15.23 -11.44
N GLN A 123 4.73 14.40 -12.21
CA GLN A 123 4.43 14.26 -13.64
C GLN A 123 3.05 13.64 -13.90
N SER A 124 2.66 12.67 -13.08
CA SER A 124 1.31 12.07 -13.14
C SER A 124 1.00 11.24 -11.91
N TYR A 125 -0.29 11.16 -11.58
CA TYR A 125 -0.83 10.08 -10.76
C TYR A 125 -2.07 9.50 -11.42
N ALA A 126 -1.94 8.32 -12.04
CA ALA A 126 -2.98 7.70 -12.87
C ALA A 126 -3.42 6.35 -12.30
N ILE A 127 -4.63 5.91 -12.65
CA ILE A 127 -5.08 4.55 -12.37
C ILE A 127 -4.28 3.56 -13.22
N ARG A 128 -3.83 2.47 -12.61
CA ARG A 128 -3.16 1.35 -13.29
C ARG A 128 -4.22 0.34 -13.75
N GLU A 129 -4.82 0.61 -14.91
CA GLU A 129 -5.91 -0.21 -15.42
C GLU A 129 -5.55 -1.70 -15.56
N GLY A 130 -6.52 -2.56 -15.24
CA GLY A 130 -6.38 -4.01 -15.31
C GLY A 130 -5.47 -4.62 -14.24
N SER A 131 -5.10 -3.88 -13.21
CA SER A 131 -4.32 -4.41 -12.08
C SER A 131 -5.17 -5.03 -10.98
N GLY A 132 -6.47 -4.72 -10.92
CA GLY A 132 -7.42 -5.36 -10.02
C GLY A 132 -7.66 -6.84 -10.37
N GLY A 133 -7.86 -7.67 -9.36
CA GLY A 133 -8.16 -9.09 -9.53
C GLY A 133 -9.56 -9.31 -10.11
N ALA A 134 -9.68 -10.20 -11.08
CA ALA A 134 -10.96 -10.56 -11.68
C ALA A 134 -11.85 -11.38 -10.73
N GLY A 135 -13.16 -11.25 -10.87
CA GLY A 135 -14.16 -12.05 -10.16
C GLY A 135 -15.56 -11.64 -10.60
N ARG A 136 -16.59 -12.20 -9.96
CA ARG A 136 -17.96 -11.63 -10.07
C ARG A 136 -17.96 -10.16 -9.66
N TRP A 137 -17.18 -9.85 -8.61
CA TRP A 137 -16.83 -8.51 -8.19
C TRP A 137 -15.34 -8.29 -8.39
N GLN A 138 -14.98 -7.19 -9.03
CA GLN A 138 -13.61 -6.87 -9.43
C GLN A 138 -12.86 -6.19 -8.30
N GLY A 139 -11.61 -6.58 -8.07
CA GLY A 139 -10.72 -5.84 -7.18
C GLY A 139 -10.40 -4.45 -7.73
N GLY A 140 -10.12 -3.50 -6.85
CA GLY A 140 -9.74 -2.14 -7.26
C GLY A 140 -8.39 -2.14 -7.98
N ASN A 141 -8.23 -1.23 -8.94
CA ASN A 141 -6.94 -1.03 -9.60
C ASN A 141 -5.97 -0.28 -8.69
N GLY A 142 -4.68 -0.61 -8.80
CA GLY A 142 -3.60 0.21 -8.28
C GLY A 142 -3.45 1.53 -9.04
N GLY A 143 -2.39 2.26 -8.75
CA GLY A 143 -2.04 3.54 -9.37
C GLY A 143 -0.61 3.58 -9.85
N ILE A 144 -0.32 4.56 -10.70
CA ILE A 144 1.01 4.87 -11.25
C ILE A 144 1.35 6.28 -10.81
N ARG A 145 2.27 6.41 -9.84
CA ARG A 145 2.74 7.69 -9.33
C ARG A 145 4.14 7.97 -9.87
N ARG A 146 4.31 9.09 -10.56
CA ARG A 146 5.57 9.47 -11.23
C ARG A 146 6.05 10.82 -10.68
N ILE A 147 7.17 10.83 -9.98
CA ILE A 147 7.73 12.03 -9.35
C ILE A 147 9.11 12.30 -9.94
N GLU A 148 9.24 13.42 -10.63
CA GLU A 148 10.51 13.94 -11.14
C GLU A 148 11.22 14.73 -10.05
N PHE A 149 12.51 14.47 -9.85
CA PHE A 149 13.35 15.20 -8.91
C PHE A 149 13.98 16.39 -9.62
N LEU A 150 13.94 17.57 -9.01
CA LEU A 150 14.52 18.80 -9.58
C LEU A 150 15.89 19.14 -8.96
N GLU A 151 16.26 18.45 -7.88
CA GLU A 151 17.55 18.54 -7.22
C GLU A 151 18.03 17.15 -6.76
N PRO A 152 19.35 16.95 -6.54
CA PRO A 152 19.85 15.70 -5.98
C PRO A 152 19.28 15.38 -4.60
N MET A 153 18.78 14.15 -4.46
CA MET A 153 18.14 13.64 -3.23
C MET A 153 18.34 12.14 -3.08
N THR A 154 18.10 11.65 -1.89
CA THR A 154 17.97 10.21 -1.63
C THR A 154 16.49 9.87 -1.51
N ALA A 155 16.01 8.91 -2.30
CA ALA A 155 14.67 8.36 -2.22
C ALA A 155 14.72 6.93 -1.64
N SER A 156 13.84 6.62 -0.70
CA SER A 156 13.70 5.30 -0.10
C SER A 156 12.26 4.83 -0.18
N ILE A 157 12.08 3.54 -0.44
CA ILE A 157 10.78 2.90 -0.57
C ILE A 157 10.69 1.68 0.33
N LEU A 158 9.57 1.55 1.04
CA LEU A 158 9.12 0.31 1.67
C LEU A 158 7.77 -0.04 1.06
N SER A 159 7.70 -1.16 0.35
CA SER A 159 6.53 -1.48 -0.45
C SER A 159 6.36 -2.98 -0.66
N ASN A 160 5.58 -3.68 0.17
CA ASN A 160 5.24 -5.08 -0.08
C ASN A 160 4.44 -5.27 -1.37
N ALA A 161 3.97 -6.49 -1.61
CA ALA A 161 3.18 -6.85 -2.79
C ALA A 161 3.93 -6.73 -4.14
N ARG A 162 5.27 -6.81 -4.10
CA ARG A 162 6.13 -6.94 -5.30
C ARG A 162 6.43 -8.40 -5.66
N VAL A 163 6.15 -9.31 -4.73
CA VAL A 163 6.34 -10.77 -4.89
C VAL A 163 5.01 -11.50 -4.68
N HIS A 164 4.33 -11.25 -3.57
CA HIS A 164 3.05 -11.88 -3.23
C HIS A 164 1.88 -10.90 -3.42
N PRO A 165 0.95 -11.15 -4.35
CA PRO A 165 -0.14 -10.22 -4.63
C PRO A 165 -1.22 -10.21 -3.55
N ALA A 166 -2.13 -9.24 -3.64
CA ALA A 166 -3.39 -9.27 -2.91
C ALA A 166 -4.24 -10.46 -3.39
N PHE A 167 -4.47 -11.45 -2.53
CA PHE A 167 -5.24 -12.65 -2.87
C PHE A 167 -6.72 -12.35 -3.15
N GLY A 168 -7.33 -13.10 -4.07
CA GLY A 168 -8.77 -13.10 -4.31
C GLY A 168 -9.52 -14.01 -3.33
N MET A 169 -10.85 -13.96 -3.35
CA MET A 169 -11.71 -14.73 -2.44
C MET A 169 -12.90 -15.38 -3.16
N ALA A 170 -13.40 -16.50 -2.62
CA ALA A 170 -14.57 -17.22 -3.13
C ALA A 170 -14.50 -17.56 -4.65
N GLY A 171 -13.29 -17.81 -5.16
CA GLY A 171 -13.05 -18.09 -6.59
C GLY A 171 -12.63 -16.88 -7.43
N GLY A 172 -12.53 -15.69 -6.82
CA GLY A 172 -11.92 -14.52 -7.45
C GLY A 172 -10.39 -14.63 -7.54
N SER A 173 -9.82 -13.94 -8.52
CA SER A 173 -8.40 -13.92 -8.82
C SER A 173 -7.65 -12.91 -7.96
N ALA A 174 -6.35 -13.15 -7.78
CA ALA A 174 -5.46 -12.17 -7.14
C ALA A 174 -5.30 -10.92 -8.01
N GLY A 175 -5.07 -9.77 -7.37
CA GLY A 175 -4.65 -8.55 -8.05
C GLY A 175 -3.23 -8.67 -8.60
N ALA A 176 -2.84 -7.79 -9.51
CA ALA A 176 -1.48 -7.69 -9.99
C ALA A 176 -0.54 -7.14 -8.90
N VAL A 177 0.66 -7.70 -8.82
CA VAL A 177 1.75 -7.13 -8.01
C VAL A 177 2.09 -5.72 -8.46
N GLY A 178 2.62 -4.92 -7.54
CA GLY A 178 3.24 -3.64 -7.85
C GLY A 178 4.67 -3.82 -8.35
N PHE A 179 5.29 -2.72 -8.77
CA PHE A 179 6.74 -2.63 -9.02
C PHE A 179 7.19 -1.17 -8.92
N ASN A 180 8.49 -0.97 -8.73
CA ASN A 180 9.10 0.35 -8.65
C ASN A 180 10.22 0.43 -9.68
N ARG A 181 10.44 1.60 -10.25
CA ARG A 181 11.60 1.86 -11.10
C ARG A 181 12.01 3.32 -11.04
N VAL A 182 13.26 3.59 -11.38
CA VAL A 182 13.75 4.94 -11.68
C VAL A 182 13.96 5.05 -13.18
N VAL A 183 13.39 6.09 -13.78
CA VAL A 183 13.69 6.50 -15.15
C VAL A 183 14.71 7.62 -15.05
N ARG A 184 15.94 7.35 -15.49
CA ARG A 184 17.03 8.33 -15.49
C ARG A 184 16.82 9.38 -16.58
N GLN A 185 17.48 10.52 -16.44
CA GLN A 185 17.37 11.62 -17.42
C GLN A 185 17.73 11.20 -18.86
N ASP A 186 18.64 10.24 -19.03
CA ASP A 186 19.02 9.68 -20.33
C ASP A 186 18.02 8.65 -20.89
N GLY A 187 16.94 8.38 -20.16
CA GLY A 187 15.90 7.42 -20.50
C GLY A 187 16.16 5.99 -20.00
N MET A 188 17.30 5.72 -19.36
CA MET A 188 17.59 4.41 -18.77
C MET A 188 16.56 4.08 -17.68
N GLN A 189 16.00 2.87 -17.73
CA GLN A 189 15.11 2.38 -16.70
C GLN A 189 15.85 1.42 -15.77
N GLN A 190 15.79 1.70 -14.48
CA GLN A 190 16.38 0.88 -13.43
C GLN A 190 15.28 0.36 -12.52
N ASP A 191 15.11 -0.96 -12.46
CA ASP A 191 14.20 -1.59 -11.51
C ASP A 191 14.65 -1.34 -10.08
N VAL A 192 13.70 -1.02 -9.20
CA VAL A 192 13.94 -0.77 -7.78
C VAL A 192 13.23 -1.85 -6.95
N PRO A 193 13.95 -2.56 -6.07
CA PRO A 193 13.35 -3.56 -5.19
C PRO A 193 12.26 -2.99 -4.27
N HIS A 194 11.53 -3.90 -3.63
CA HIS A 194 10.42 -3.59 -2.74
C HIS A 194 10.84 -2.82 -1.46
N ILE A 195 12.09 -3.01 -1.03
CA ILE A 195 12.78 -2.28 0.04
C ILE A 195 14.09 -1.79 -0.56
N ALA A 196 14.24 -0.48 -0.73
CA ALA A 196 15.42 0.08 -1.36
C ALA A 196 15.62 1.55 -0.99
N GLN A 197 16.86 1.98 -1.18
CA GLN A 197 17.29 3.38 -1.19
C GLN A 197 17.99 3.64 -2.53
N VAL A 198 17.70 4.78 -3.15
CA VAL A 198 18.25 5.17 -4.45
C VAL A 198 18.63 6.65 -4.42
N ASP A 199 19.81 6.98 -4.91
CA ASP A 199 20.20 8.36 -5.16
C ASP A 199 19.59 8.84 -6.48
N MET A 200 18.87 9.94 -6.40
CA MET A 200 18.16 10.61 -7.48
C MET A 200 18.96 11.84 -7.90
N GLN A 201 19.11 12.04 -9.20
CA GLN A 201 19.65 13.28 -9.77
C GLN A 201 18.52 14.18 -10.28
N ALA A 202 18.83 15.44 -10.51
CA ALA A 202 17.89 16.35 -11.16
C ALA A 202 17.51 15.81 -12.56
N GLY A 203 16.22 15.71 -12.84
CA GLY A 203 15.64 15.13 -14.05
C GLY A 203 15.30 13.63 -13.95
N ASP A 204 15.73 12.93 -12.91
CA ASP A 204 15.34 11.53 -12.69
C ASP A 204 13.88 11.44 -12.21
N VAL A 205 13.17 10.40 -12.65
CA VAL A 205 11.77 10.13 -12.27
C VAL A 205 11.68 8.84 -11.46
N PHE A 206 11.18 8.93 -10.23
CA PHE A 206 10.80 7.74 -9.45
C PHE A 206 9.36 7.35 -9.79
N GLU A 207 9.18 6.14 -10.31
CA GLU A 207 7.89 5.59 -10.70
C GLU A 207 7.46 4.45 -9.78
N ILE A 208 6.27 4.59 -9.20
CA ILE A 208 5.68 3.61 -8.28
C ILE A 208 4.39 3.11 -8.89
N HIS A 209 4.38 1.82 -9.23
CA HIS A 209 3.20 1.09 -9.64
C HIS A 209 2.66 0.34 -8.43
N THR A 210 1.56 0.83 -7.85
CA THR A 210 0.97 0.20 -6.67
C THR A 210 0.19 -1.07 -7.07
N PRO A 211 0.10 -2.06 -6.18
CA PRO A 211 -0.65 -3.30 -6.43
C PRO A 211 -2.15 -3.03 -6.55
N GLY A 212 -2.84 -3.90 -7.28
CA GLY A 212 -4.30 -3.97 -7.26
C GLY A 212 -4.83 -4.79 -6.08
N GLY A 213 -6.13 -4.69 -5.82
CA GLY A 213 -6.83 -5.53 -4.86
C GLY A 213 -7.28 -6.87 -5.47
N GLY A 214 -7.60 -7.85 -4.63
CA GLY A 214 -8.14 -9.14 -5.07
C GLY A 214 -9.62 -9.05 -5.48
N GLY A 215 -10.02 -9.89 -6.44
CA GLY A 215 -11.41 -10.06 -6.87
C GLY A 215 -12.18 -11.04 -5.98
N PHE A 216 -13.51 -11.03 -6.10
CA PHE A 216 -14.41 -11.87 -5.31
C PHE A 216 -15.40 -12.63 -6.21
N GLY A 217 -15.57 -13.93 -5.93
CA GLY A 217 -16.51 -14.79 -6.67
C GLY A 217 -15.97 -15.24 -8.03
N LYS A 218 -16.50 -16.36 -8.53
CA LYS A 218 -16.18 -16.84 -9.89
C LYS A 218 -16.83 -15.93 -10.95
N SER A 219 -16.06 -15.57 -11.96
CA SER A 219 -16.47 -14.85 -13.18
C SER A 219 -17.22 -15.76 -14.16
#